data_AF-A0A0H2WCU4-F1
#
_entry.id   AF-A0A0H2WCU4-F1
#
_cell.length_a   1.000
_cell.length_b   1.000
_cell.length_c   1.000
_cell.angle_alpha   90.00
_cell.angle_beta   90.00
_cell.angle_gamma   90.00
#
_symmetry.space_group_name_H-M   'P 1'
#
loop_
_entity.id
_entity.type
_entity.pdbx_description
1 polymer ?
#
loop_
_entity_poly.entity_id
_entity_poly.type
_entity_poly.pdbx_seq_one_letter_code
_entity_poly.pdbx_strand_id
1 'polypeptide(L)'
;MNGECRTYELRLSSLDDGYTLEIDEWLNFPDTHLGDVTPVHVSRPVQFAVPAHEFYRRRRAFRTELIESVAAALRAGEVVRMRDSPDEYPGGHAGNPWVNWIRADLRANPGGRPPPVGDDMQDLIH
;
A
#
# COMPACT_ATOMS: atom_id res chain seq x y z
N MET A 1 -32.82 8.68 4.41
CA MET A 1 -31.62 8.23 3.66
C MET A 1 -30.49 8.27 4.66
N ASN A 2 -30.16 7.13 5.27
CA ASN A 2 -29.08 7.07 6.24
C ASN A 2 -27.78 7.02 5.45
N GLY A 3 -27.06 8.15 5.43
CA GLY A 3 -25.84 8.31 4.64
C GLY A 3 -24.69 7.55 5.29
N GLU A 4 -24.49 6.30 4.86
CA GLU A 4 -23.23 5.59 5.13
C GLU A 4 -22.08 6.42 4.54
N CYS A 5 -21.19 6.92 5.39
CA CYS A 5 -19.98 7.59 4.96
C CYS A 5 -18.82 6.60 5.02
N ARG A 6 -18.11 6.40 3.91
CA ARG A 6 -16.97 5.49 3.85
C ARG A 6 -15.69 6.30 3.87
N THR A 7 -14.81 5.96 4.80
CA THR A 7 -13.46 6.54 4.89
C THR A 7 -12.45 5.45 4.63
N TYR A 8 -11.38 5.77 3.91
CA TYR A 8 -10.26 4.86 3.68
C TYR A 8 -9.06 5.31 4.50
N GLU A 9 -8.49 4.38 5.26
CA GLU A 9 -7.21 4.54 5.93
C GLU A 9 -6.13 3.85 5.08
N LEU A 10 -5.02 4.56 4.83
CA LEU A 10 -3.88 4.03 4.10
C LEU A 10 -2.74 3.74 5.07
N ARG A 11 -2.23 2.51 5.07
CA ARG A 11 -1.07 2.10 5.87
C ARG A 11 0.10 1.77 4.96
N LEU A 12 1.14 2.60 5.03
CA LEU A 12 2.38 2.41 4.29
C LEU A 12 3.41 1.72 5.17
N SER A 13 3.96 0.59 4.72
CA SER A 13 5.16 -0.01 5.29
C SER A 13 6.36 0.26 4.41
N SER A 14 7.44 0.75 5.01
CA SER A 14 8.75 0.93 4.36
C SER A 14 9.62 -0.27 4.69
N LEU A 15 10.10 -0.96 3.65
CA LEU A 15 11.01 -2.09 3.73
C LEU A 15 12.38 -1.69 3.16
N ASP A 16 13.42 -2.47 3.44
CA ASP A 16 14.78 -2.25 2.90
C ASP A 16 14.83 -2.22 1.36
N ASP A 17 13.93 -2.96 0.73
CA ASP A 17 13.88 -3.21 -0.70
C ASP A 17 12.54 -2.79 -1.33
N GLY A 18 11.71 -2.02 -0.63
CA GLY A 18 10.42 -1.63 -1.19
C GLY A 18 9.49 -0.86 -0.27
N TYR A 19 8.32 -0.57 -0.81
CA TYR A 19 7.17 -0.04 -0.10
C TYR A 19 5.99 -0.97 -0.33
N THR A 20 5.18 -1.17 0.71
CA THR A 20 3.86 -1.82 0.61
C THR A 20 2.81 -0.87 1.16
N LEU A 21 1.65 -0.81 0.50
CA LEU A 21 0.53 0.03 0.92
C LEU A 21 -0.75 -0.80 1.03
N GLU A 22 -1.29 -0.81 2.24
CA GLU A 22 -2.54 -1.46 2.62
C GLU A 22 -3.65 -0.43 2.80
N ILE A 23 -4.89 -0.90 2.63
CA ILE A 23 -6.08 -0.05 2.65
C ILE A 23 -7.11 -0.70 3.57
N ASP A 24 -7.56 0.06 4.55
CA ASP A 24 -8.67 -0.32 5.42
C ASP A 24 -9.87 0.59 5.12
N GLU A 25 -11.05 0.01 4.88
CA GLU A 25 -12.32 0.72 4.75
C GLU A 25 -13.00 0.78 6.12
N TRP A 26 -13.36 2.00 6.52
CA TRP A 26 -14.13 2.30 7.72
C TRP A 26 -15.56 2.68 7.32
N LEU A 27 -16.54 1.92 7.82
CA LEU A 27 -17.96 2.25 7.69
C LEU A 27 -18.37 3.18 8.84
N ASN A 28 -18.58 4.45 8.53
CA ASN A 28 -19.04 5.42 9.52
C ASN A 28 -20.57 5.47 9.52
N PHE A 29 -21.16 5.10 10.65
CA PHE A 29 -22.58 5.31 10.92
C PHE A 29 -22.76 6.61 11.71
N PRO A 30 -23.75 7.46 11.36
CA PRO A 30 -23.94 8.76 12.00
C PRO A 30 -24.07 8.75 13.53
N ASP A 31 -24.53 7.62 14.11
CA ASP A 31 -24.93 7.53 15.52
C ASP A 31 -24.18 6.45 16.32
N THR A 32 -23.09 5.86 15.79
CA THR A 32 -22.39 4.74 16.44
C THR A 32 -20.87 4.96 16.43
N HIS A 33 -20.21 4.54 17.51
CA HIS A 33 -18.74 4.53 17.60
C HIS A 33 -18.16 3.79 16.39
N LEU A 34 -17.15 4.41 15.76
CA LEU A 34 -16.32 3.91 14.65
C LEU A 34 -16.61 2.46 14.26
N GLY A 35 -17.36 2.30 13.17
CA GLY A 35 -17.86 1.02 12.69
C GLY A 35 -16.78 0.09 12.15
N ASP A 36 -17.21 -1.13 11.84
CA ASP A 36 -16.38 -2.25 11.39
C ASP A 36 -15.29 -1.84 10.39
N VAL A 37 -14.05 -2.22 10.70
CA VAL A 37 -12.88 -2.07 9.83
C VAL A 37 -12.79 -3.29 8.94
N THR A 38 -12.78 -3.09 7.63
CA THR A 38 -12.59 -4.19 6.68
C THR A 38 -11.41 -3.86 5.77
N PRO A 39 -10.42 -4.76 5.64
CA PRO A 39 -9.39 -4.63 4.62
C PRO A 39 -10.01 -4.59 3.23
N VAL A 40 -9.53 -3.72 2.37
CA VAL A 40 -9.96 -3.63 0.98
C VAL A 40 -8.76 -3.52 0.04
N HIS A 41 -9.02 -3.77 -1.23
CA HIS A 41 -8.02 -3.70 -2.29
C HIS A 41 -8.49 -2.79 -3.40
N VAL A 42 -7.55 -2.34 -4.23
CA VAL A 42 -7.92 -1.73 -5.51
C VAL A 42 -8.11 -2.82 -6.56
N SER A 43 -9.00 -2.60 -7.51
CA SER A 43 -9.33 -3.57 -8.58
C SER A 43 -8.12 -3.89 -9.46
N ARG A 44 -7.17 -2.95 -9.55
CA ARG A 44 -5.91 -3.10 -10.26
C ARG A 44 -4.77 -2.68 -9.33
N PRO A 45 -4.21 -3.63 -8.56
CA PRO A 45 -3.11 -3.36 -7.63
C PRO A 45 -1.92 -2.72 -8.33
N VAL A 46 -1.37 -1.68 -7.70
CA VAL A 46 -0.15 -1.01 -8.16
C VAL A 46 1.04 -1.89 -7.76
N GLN A 47 1.71 -2.51 -8.73
CA GLN A 47 2.77 -3.49 -8.46
C GLN A 47 3.93 -3.29 -9.42
N PHE A 48 5.03 -2.70 -8.94
CA PHE A 48 6.19 -2.38 -9.78
C PHE A 48 7.50 -2.91 -9.20
N ALA A 49 8.19 -3.74 -9.97
CA ALA A 49 9.59 -4.05 -9.74
C ALA A 49 10.45 -3.05 -10.52
N VAL A 50 11.38 -2.37 -9.85
CA VAL A 50 12.26 -1.34 -10.43
C VAL A 50 13.73 -1.70 -10.20
N PRO A 51 14.68 -1.30 -11.07
CA PRO A 51 16.08 -1.54 -10.82
C PRO A 51 16.53 -1.01 -9.46
N ALA A 52 17.28 -1.79 -8.68
CA ALA A 52 17.67 -1.41 -7.32
C ALA A 52 18.35 -0.04 -7.24
N HIS A 53 19.27 0.27 -8.15
CA HIS A 53 19.94 1.57 -8.18
C HIS A 53 18.96 2.74 -8.39
N GLU A 54 17.91 2.52 -9.19
CA GLU A 54 16.89 3.53 -9.43
C GLU A 54 15.97 3.67 -8.20
N PHE A 55 15.58 2.55 -7.60
CA PHE A 55 14.82 2.53 -6.35
C PHE A 55 15.50 3.40 -5.29
N TYR A 56 16.74 3.09 -4.94
CA TYR A 56 17.48 3.82 -3.90
C TYR A 56 17.73 5.29 -4.24
N ARG A 57 17.84 5.64 -5.54
CA ARG A 57 17.97 7.03 -5.97
C ARG A 57 16.65 7.82 -5.84
N ARG A 58 15.50 7.16 -6.00
CA ARG A 58 14.18 7.80 -6.11
C ARG A 58 13.19 7.34 -5.03
N ARG A 59 13.66 6.78 -3.91
CA ARG A 59 12.81 6.14 -2.88
C ARG A 59 11.64 7.01 -2.42
N ARG A 60 11.91 8.28 -2.08
CA ARG A 60 10.87 9.28 -1.75
C ARG A 60 9.83 9.48 -2.85
N ALA A 61 10.27 9.59 -4.10
CA ALA A 61 9.37 9.74 -5.23
C ALA A 61 8.49 8.49 -5.39
N PHE A 62 9.07 7.28 -5.29
CA PHE A 62 8.30 6.04 -5.36
C PHE A 62 7.27 5.91 -4.24
N ARG A 63 7.60 6.34 -3.00
CA ARG A 63 6.63 6.41 -1.91
C ARG A 63 5.42 7.30 -2.27
N THR A 64 5.68 8.52 -2.75
CA THR A 64 4.63 9.45 -3.16
C THR A 64 3.82 8.90 -4.32
N GLU A 65 4.48 8.39 -5.36
CA GLU A 65 3.85 7.80 -6.55
C GLU A 65 2.92 6.63 -6.15
N LEU A 66 3.34 5.77 -5.21
CA LEU A 66 2.52 4.67 -4.72
C LEU A 66 1.25 5.17 -4.00
N ILE A 67 1.40 6.13 -3.07
CA ILE A 67 0.27 6.72 -2.33
C ILE A 67 -0.71 7.41 -3.30
N GLU A 68 -0.19 8.22 -4.21
CA GLU A 68 -1.01 8.99 -5.17
C GLU A 68 -1.76 8.07 -6.13
N SER A 69 -1.12 7.00 -6.61
CA SER A 69 -1.74 6.02 -7.50
C SER A 69 -2.89 5.30 -6.81
N VAL A 70 -2.70 4.87 -5.57
CA VAL A 70 -3.77 4.20 -4.79
C VAL A 70 -4.88 5.19 -4.45
N ALA A 71 -4.54 6.41 -4.03
CA ALA A 71 -5.55 7.43 -3.76
C ALA A 71 -6.37 7.79 -5.01
N ALA A 72 -5.77 7.76 -6.21
CA ALA A 72 -6.48 7.96 -7.47
C ALA A 72 -7.45 6.82 -7.77
N ALA A 73 -7.04 5.56 -7.56
CA ALA A 73 -7.91 4.40 -7.73
C ALA A 73 -9.11 4.43 -6.75
N LEU A 74 -8.86 4.81 -5.49
CA LEU A 74 -9.93 4.99 -4.49
C LEU A 74 -10.93 6.07 -4.90
N ARG A 75 -10.46 7.22 -5.40
CA ARG A 75 -11.33 8.29 -5.92
C ARG A 75 -12.14 7.86 -7.15
N ALA A 76 -11.59 6.97 -7.97
CA ALA A 76 -12.27 6.39 -9.12
C ALA A 76 -13.28 5.29 -8.74
N GLY A 77 -13.34 4.89 -7.47
CA GLY A 77 -14.22 3.82 -7.00
C GLY A 77 -13.76 2.42 -7.42
N GLU A 78 -12.50 2.26 -7.81
CA GLU A 78 -11.91 0.99 -8.25
C GLU A 78 -11.56 0.10 -7.03
N VAL A 79 -12.52 -0.19 -6.17
CA VAL A 79 -12.32 -0.91 -4.90
C VAL A 79 -12.93 -2.31 -4.96
N VAL A 80 -12.16 -3.31 -4.55
CA VAL A 80 -12.60 -4.69 -4.31
C VAL A 80 -12.58 -4.93 -2.81
N ARG A 81 -13.74 -5.22 -2.22
CA ARG A 81 -13.82 -5.57 -0.80
C ARG A 81 -13.47 -7.04 -0.62
N MET A 82 -12.82 -7.38 0.48
CA MET A 82 -12.45 -8.78 0.75
C MET A 82 -13.65 -9.73 0.77
N ARG A 83 -14.83 -9.30 1.25
CA ARG A 83 -16.06 -10.11 1.20
C ARG A 83 -16.53 -10.46 -0.22
N ASP A 84 -16.09 -9.68 -1.21
CA ASP A 84 -16.40 -9.84 -2.63
C ASP A 84 -15.24 -10.54 -3.37
N SER A 85 -14.12 -10.82 -2.69
CA SER A 85 -12.96 -11.55 -3.21
C SER A 85 -13.19 -13.07 -3.05
N PRO A 86 -12.91 -13.87 -4.09
CA PRO A 86 -13.01 -15.33 -4.01
C PRO A 86 -11.91 -15.97 -3.14
N ASP A 87 -10.89 -15.19 -2.75
CA ASP A 87 -9.70 -15.68 -2.05
C ASP A 87 -9.51 -14.96 -0.70
N GLU A 88 -9.33 -15.72 0.38
CA GLU A 88 -8.93 -15.24 1.71
C GLU A 88 -7.43 -14.90 1.73
N TYR A 89 -7.07 -13.68 1.32
CA TYR A 89 -5.70 -13.20 1.45
C TYR A 89 -5.55 -12.34 2.71
N PRO A 90 -4.86 -12.79 3.77
CA PRO A 90 -4.55 -11.91 4.89
C PRO A 90 -3.69 -10.73 4.43
N GLY A 91 -3.95 -9.55 5.01
CA GLY A 91 -3.10 -8.37 4.84
C GLY A 91 -1.63 -8.69 5.17
N GLY A 92 -0.70 -8.02 4.51
CA GLY A 92 0.72 -8.05 4.86
C GLY A 92 1.52 -9.23 4.34
N HIS A 93 0.91 -10.20 3.63
CA HIS A 93 1.67 -11.35 3.15
C HIS A 93 2.51 -11.03 1.90
N ALA A 94 3.80 -11.36 1.96
CA ALA A 94 4.67 -11.30 0.79
C ALA A 94 4.13 -12.25 -0.30
N GLY A 95 3.62 -11.69 -1.40
CA GLY A 95 2.98 -12.45 -2.47
C GLY A 95 1.46 -12.37 -2.50
N ASN A 96 0.82 -11.59 -1.62
CA ASN A 96 -0.58 -11.23 -1.78
C ASN A 96 -0.73 -10.39 -3.08
N PRO A 97 -1.42 -10.89 -4.12
CA PRO A 97 -1.54 -10.21 -5.40
C PRO A 97 -2.36 -8.92 -5.29
N TRP A 98 -3.02 -8.69 -4.17
CA TRP A 98 -3.87 -7.53 -3.92
C TRP A 98 -3.21 -6.41 -3.11
N VAL A 99 -1.98 -6.64 -2.63
CA VAL A 99 -1.19 -5.58 -1.96
C VAL A 99 -0.55 -4.68 -3.01
N ASN A 100 -0.62 -3.37 -2.79
CA ASN A 100 0.06 -2.39 -3.63
C ASN A 100 1.52 -2.28 -3.18
N TRP A 101 2.47 -2.34 -4.12
CA TRP A 101 3.88 -2.29 -3.80
C TRP A 101 4.75 -1.70 -4.92
N ILE A 102 5.87 -1.12 -4.51
CA ILE A 102 7.03 -0.85 -5.37
C ILE A 102 8.24 -1.50 -4.72
N ARG A 103 8.97 -2.35 -5.45
CA ARG A 103 10.12 -3.10 -4.92
C ARG A 103 11.34 -2.98 -5.82
N ALA A 104 12.51 -2.97 -5.21
CA ALA A 104 13.79 -3.07 -5.87
C ALA A 104 14.01 -4.49 -6.42
N ASP A 105 14.34 -4.60 -7.70
CA ASP A 105 14.87 -5.83 -8.29
C ASP A 105 16.35 -5.97 -7.90
N LEU A 106 16.59 -6.89 -6.95
CA LEU A 106 17.92 -7.18 -6.42
C LEU A 106 18.70 -8.19 -7.28
N ARG A 107 18.08 -8.83 -8.29
CA ARG A 107 18.74 -9.88 -9.11
C ARG A 107 19.97 -9.37 -9.85
N ALA A 108 20.01 -8.07 -10.16
CA ALA A 108 21.10 -7.42 -10.88
C ALA A 108 22.20 -6.79 -9.97
N ASN A 109 22.12 -6.95 -8.64
CA ASN A 109 23.05 -6.33 -7.68
C ASN A 109 23.81 -7.38 -6.84
N PRO A 110 24.84 -8.04 -7.41
CA PRO A 110 25.58 -9.11 -6.71
C PRO A 110 26.45 -8.60 -5.54
N GLY A 111 26.69 -7.29 -5.42
CA GLY A 111 27.46 -6.66 -4.35
C GLY A 111 26.69 -6.40 -3.04
N GLY A 112 25.43 -6.83 -2.97
CA GLY A 112 24.58 -6.62 -1.80
C GLY A 112 23.76 -5.32 -1.85
N ARG A 113 22.99 -5.10 -0.78
CA ARG A 113 22.12 -3.93 -0.61
C ARG A 113 23.00 -2.69 -0.37
N PRO A 114 22.90 -1.61 -1.16
CA PRO A 114 23.49 -0.35 -0.73
C PRO A 114 22.88 0.05 0.61
N PRO A 115 23.67 0.62 1.55
CA PRO A 115 23.16 0.96 2.86
C PRO A 115 21.96 1.91 2.72
N PRO A 116 20.91 1.77 3.55
CA PRO A 116 19.80 2.70 3.54
C PRO A 116 20.36 4.12 3.72
N VAL A 117 20.10 5.00 2.75
CA VAL A 117 20.42 6.41 2.90
C VAL A 117 19.49 6.95 3.97
N GLY A 118 20.07 7.56 5.01
CA GLY A 118 19.44 7.81 6.32
C GLY A 118 18.18 8.68 6.33
N ASP A 119 17.69 9.10 5.18
CA ASP A 119 16.54 9.98 4.99
C ASP A 119 15.25 9.22 4.60
N ASP A 120 15.33 7.91 4.32
CA ASP A 120 14.18 7.05 3.95
C ASP A 120 13.63 6.21 5.13
N MET A 121 14.41 6.05 6.21
CA MET A 121 14.07 5.26 7.39
C MET A 121 13.66 6.11 8.61
N GLN A 122 13.87 7.43 8.55
CA GLN A 122 13.47 8.35 9.65
C GLN A 122 11.96 8.56 9.76
N ASP A 123 11.19 8.17 8.73
CA ASP A 123 9.72 8.12 8.78
C ASP A 123 9.20 6.81 9.44
N LEU A 124 10.04 6.10 10.20
CA LEU A 124 9.58 5.17 11.23
C LEU A 124 8.85 6.00 12.30
N ILE A 125 7.58 6.30 12.03
CA ILE A 125 6.63 6.79 13.03
C ILE A 125 6.56 5.74 14.13
N HIS A 126 7.01 6.12 15.34
CA HIS A 126 6.75 5.39 16.58
C HIS A 126 5.29 5.51 16.99
#